data_AF-A0A1Q9YI97-F1
#
_entry.id   AF-A0A1Q9YI97-F1
#
_cell.length_a   1.000
_cell.length_b   1.000
_cell.length_c   1.000
_cell.angle_alpha   90.00
_cell.angle_beta   90.00
_cell.angle_gamma   90.00
#
_symmetry.space_group_name_H-M   'P 1'
#
loop_
_entity.id
_entity.type
_entity.pdbx_description
1 polymer ?
#
loop_
_entity_poly.entity_id
_entity_poly.type
_entity_poly.pdbx_seq_one_letter_code
_entity_poly.pdbx_strand_id
1 'polypeptide(L)'
;MSFYQMMQLDPASNRKLRADAAPETVRKLRLAMVARSALIVVFAIAFIGLMSTWFGSENSSMAVSIFCILLASRFAGFGYRISDSLLCMGLSFFLLLTGPVLALLPHELFWALAIDFFSLLTIIVMTCENPELGNGGLYTFAYIFLSGNPVRGEAFVQRAWLTVLGFALCGFVLWHNHRDQNRDRTFVSILRGFSLRSYKCQWQLRLAFGVSLLLALFSTLDMTRFMWAGFACGSLLADVEVESHIHEKLRDRLLGAVIGSVAFWLIWSVLPVNLEPLLGPVGGLCLGLCAEYRHKTMLNCFGALALAAGMYGLQGAVLLRIIMTLLGILFAILFFYVYDHFVMTAFVPEKSRLAPYRDDPER
;
A
#
# COMPACT_ATOMS: atom_id res chain seq x y z
N MET A 1 -27.03 15.29 -4.51
CA MET A 1 -26.34 14.03 -4.15
C MET A 1 -27.10 13.35 -3.02
N SER A 2 -27.28 12.03 -3.10
CA SER A 2 -27.81 11.25 -1.97
C SER A 2 -26.76 11.09 -0.87
N PHE A 3 -27.18 10.75 0.36
CA PHE A 3 -26.23 10.53 1.47
C PHE A 3 -25.24 9.40 1.15
N TYR A 4 -25.69 8.34 0.50
CA TYR A 4 -24.82 7.25 0.04
C TYR A 4 -23.75 7.74 -0.95
N GLN A 5 -24.12 8.59 -1.93
CA GLN A 5 -23.16 9.19 -2.85
C GLN A 5 -22.15 10.08 -2.12
N MET A 6 -22.59 10.84 -1.11
CA MET A 6 -21.69 11.66 -0.29
C MET A 6 -20.67 10.80 0.48
N MET A 7 -21.05 9.61 0.95
CA MET A 7 -20.14 8.68 1.62
C MET A 7 -19.09 8.08 0.67
N GLN A 8 -19.33 8.07 -0.64
CA GLN A 8 -18.37 7.55 -1.61
C GLN A 8 -17.25 8.54 -1.93
N LEU A 9 -17.46 9.83 -1.69
CA LEU A 9 -16.47 10.89 -1.93
C LEU A 9 -15.23 10.70 -1.07
N ASP A 10 -14.05 10.75 -1.69
CA ASP A 10 -12.80 10.79 -0.96
C ASP A 10 -12.67 12.10 -0.14
N PRO A 11 -11.79 12.13 0.88
CA PRO A 11 -11.68 13.29 1.75
C PRO A 11 -11.30 14.60 1.03
N ALA A 12 -10.54 14.54 -0.07
CA ALA A 12 -10.12 15.72 -0.81
C ALA A 12 -11.30 16.29 -1.63
N SER A 13 -12.03 15.44 -2.35
CA SER A 13 -13.24 15.84 -3.06
C SER A 13 -14.32 16.37 -2.11
N ASN A 14 -14.50 15.73 -0.95
CA ASN A 14 -15.41 16.20 0.08
C ASN A 14 -15.00 17.57 0.65
N ARG A 15 -13.69 17.83 0.82
CA ARG A 15 -13.20 19.16 1.25
C ARG A 15 -13.47 20.23 0.19
N LYS A 16 -13.22 19.94 -1.09
CA LYS A 16 -13.50 20.87 -2.20
C LYS A 16 -14.98 21.23 -2.24
N LEU A 17 -15.87 20.23 -2.20
CA LEU A 17 -17.32 20.44 -2.22
C LEU A 17 -17.86 21.21 -1.00
N ARG A 18 -17.14 21.23 0.12
CA ARG A 18 -17.53 22.02 1.30
C ARG A 18 -17.22 23.51 1.18
N ALA A 19 -16.27 23.91 0.33
CA ALA A 19 -15.85 25.30 0.21
C ALA A 19 -16.99 26.20 -0.29
N ASP A 20 -17.78 25.69 -1.23
CA ASP A 20 -18.81 26.47 -1.94
C ASP A 20 -20.24 26.07 -1.56
N ALA A 21 -20.43 25.29 -0.48
CA ALA A 21 -21.71 24.71 -0.12
C ALA A 21 -22.43 25.45 1.01
N ALA A 22 -23.77 25.46 0.95
CA ALA A 22 -24.62 25.96 2.03
C ALA A 22 -24.38 25.20 3.37
N PRO A 23 -24.62 25.83 4.53
CA PRO A 23 -24.31 25.24 5.84
C PRO A 23 -24.92 23.85 6.09
N GLU A 24 -26.16 23.63 5.63
CA GLU A 24 -26.83 22.32 5.75
C GLU A 24 -26.12 21.23 4.95
N THR A 25 -25.69 21.56 3.73
CA THR A 25 -24.94 20.64 2.86
C THR A 25 -23.57 20.34 3.45
N VAL A 26 -22.90 21.33 4.03
CA VAL A 26 -21.63 21.13 4.75
C VAL A 26 -21.82 20.16 5.92
N ARG A 27 -22.90 20.30 6.70
CA ARG A 27 -23.20 19.36 7.80
C ARG A 27 -23.41 17.94 7.28
N LYS A 28 -24.18 17.76 6.22
CA LYS A 28 -24.41 16.44 5.58
C LYS A 28 -23.11 15.83 5.05
N LEU A 29 -22.26 16.61 4.39
CA LEU A 29 -20.95 16.17 3.88
C LEU A 29 -20.00 15.74 4.99
N ARG A 30 -19.96 16.45 6.13
CA ARG A 30 -19.16 16.05 7.30
C ARG A 30 -19.69 14.77 7.91
N LEU A 31 -21.00 14.66 8.11
CA LEU A 31 -21.63 13.46 8.67
C LEU A 31 -21.36 12.24 7.78
N ALA A 32 -21.47 12.39 6.46
CA ALA A 32 -21.17 11.32 5.51
C ALA A 32 -19.70 10.87 5.61
N MET A 33 -18.75 11.79 5.80
CA MET A 33 -17.33 11.42 5.98
C MET A 33 -17.08 10.68 7.29
N VAL A 34 -17.67 11.14 8.39
CA VAL A 34 -17.55 10.46 9.69
C VAL A 34 -18.18 9.08 9.63
N ALA A 35 -19.38 8.96 9.06
CA ALA A 35 -20.07 7.69 8.88
C ALA A 35 -19.26 6.73 8.00
N ARG A 36 -18.75 7.20 6.85
CA ARG A 36 -17.85 6.42 5.97
C ARG A 36 -16.65 5.90 6.75
N SER A 37 -15.93 6.79 7.45
CA SER A 37 -14.71 6.43 8.17
C SER A 37 -15.00 5.43 9.29
N ALA A 38 -16.05 5.65 10.08
CA ALA A 38 -16.47 4.75 11.15
C ALA A 38 -16.86 3.37 10.61
N LEU A 39 -17.64 3.31 9.54
CA LEU A 39 -18.03 2.04 8.91
C LEU A 39 -16.83 1.27 8.37
N ILE A 40 -15.85 1.95 7.77
CA ILE A 40 -14.62 1.31 7.29
C ILE A 40 -13.82 0.74 8.47
N VAL A 41 -13.67 1.50 9.57
CA VAL A 41 -12.92 1.03 10.75
C VAL A 41 -13.63 -0.14 11.43
N VAL A 42 -14.96 -0.07 11.62
CA VAL A 42 -15.74 -1.17 12.18
C VAL A 42 -15.65 -2.41 11.31
N PHE A 43 -15.75 -2.25 9.99
CA PHE A 43 -15.59 -3.35 9.06
C PHE A 43 -14.17 -3.92 9.08
N ALA A 44 -13.13 -3.08 9.17
CA ALA A 44 -11.75 -3.52 9.29
C ALA A 44 -11.53 -4.37 10.55
N ILE A 45 -11.99 -3.88 11.70
CA ILE A 45 -11.86 -4.59 12.99
C ILE A 45 -12.60 -5.93 12.94
N ALA A 46 -13.85 -5.92 12.46
CA ALA A 46 -14.64 -7.15 12.35
C ALA A 46 -14.01 -8.15 11.38
N PHE A 47 -13.61 -7.70 10.19
CA PHE A 47 -13.01 -8.55 9.17
C PHE A 47 -11.67 -9.13 9.63
N ILE A 48 -10.72 -8.28 10.05
CA ILE A 48 -9.39 -8.72 10.48
C ILE A 48 -9.50 -9.59 11.74
N GLY A 49 -10.36 -9.23 12.69
CA GLY A 49 -10.60 -10.00 13.91
C GLY A 49 -11.15 -11.40 13.61
N LEU A 50 -12.17 -11.50 12.74
CA LEU A 50 -12.75 -12.78 12.33
C LEU A 50 -11.71 -13.65 11.61
N MET A 51 -11.01 -13.09 10.62
CA MET A 51 -9.97 -13.82 9.87
C MET A 51 -8.84 -14.28 10.79
N SER A 52 -8.40 -13.43 11.72
CA SER A 52 -7.34 -13.79 12.69
C SER A 52 -7.79 -14.87 13.68
N THR A 53 -9.09 -14.92 14.01
CA THR A 53 -9.64 -15.96 14.88
C THR A 53 -9.72 -17.31 14.15
N TRP A 54 -10.09 -17.31 12.87
CA TRP A 54 -10.28 -18.54 12.10
C TRP A 54 -8.99 -19.09 11.48
N PHE A 55 -8.08 -18.23 11.04
CA PHE A 55 -6.84 -18.61 10.36
C PHE A 55 -5.58 -18.34 11.19
N GLY A 56 -5.72 -17.92 12.45
CA GLY A 56 -4.61 -17.63 13.37
C GLY A 56 -4.14 -16.18 13.35
N SER A 57 -3.71 -15.67 14.50
CA SER A 57 -3.28 -14.28 14.68
C SER A 57 -2.01 -13.92 13.91
N GLU A 58 -1.15 -14.91 13.64
CA GLU A 58 0.03 -14.78 12.76
C GLU A 58 -0.34 -14.41 11.31
N ASN A 59 -1.58 -14.66 10.90
CA ASN A 59 -2.10 -14.37 9.56
C ASN A 59 -2.85 -13.04 9.46
N SER A 60 -2.83 -12.24 10.52
CA SER A 60 -3.43 -10.89 10.53
C SER A 60 -2.89 -9.98 9.42
N SER A 61 -1.59 -10.09 9.06
CA SER A 61 -1.00 -9.30 7.97
C SER A 61 -1.60 -9.63 6.60
N MET A 62 -1.93 -10.91 6.35
CA MET A 62 -2.66 -11.34 5.15
C MET A 62 -4.11 -10.84 5.18
N ALA A 63 -4.79 -10.92 6.33
CA ALA A 63 -6.15 -10.40 6.48
C ALA A 63 -6.23 -8.89 6.19
N VAL A 64 -5.29 -8.08 6.70
CA VAL A 64 -5.18 -6.65 6.40
C VAL A 64 -4.94 -6.41 4.91
N SER A 65 -4.02 -7.17 4.29
CA SER A 65 -3.72 -7.05 2.87
C SER A 65 -4.95 -7.34 2.00
N ILE A 66 -5.67 -8.42 2.30
CA ILE A 66 -6.93 -8.79 1.65
C ILE A 66 -7.98 -7.69 1.84
N PHE A 67 -8.13 -7.17 3.05
CA PHE A 67 -9.06 -6.08 3.33
C PHE A 67 -8.78 -4.84 2.47
N CYS A 68 -7.52 -4.42 2.38
CA CYS A 68 -7.15 -3.27 1.56
C CYS A 68 -7.40 -3.52 0.07
N ILE A 69 -7.05 -4.72 -0.43
CA ILE A 69 -7.32 -5.12 -1.82
C ILE A 69 -8.83 -5.16 -2.09
N LEU A 70 -9.64 -5.72 -1.19
CA LEU A 70 -11.09 -5.77 -1.29
C LEU A 70 -11.71 -4.38 -1.45
N LEU A 71 -11.27 -3.40 -0.65
CA LEU A 71 -11.75 -2.03 -0.76
C LEU A 71 -11.32 -1.37 -2.07
N ALA A 72 -10.12 -1.66 -2.57
CA ALA A 72 -9.60 -1.09 -3.81
C ALA A 72 -10.27 -1.69 -5.05
N SER A 73 -10.47 -3.02 -5.10
CA SER A 73 -11.13 -3.73 -6.20
C SER A 73 -12.57 -3.27 -6.45
N ARG A 74 -13.15 -2.52 -5.51
CA ARG A 74 -14.44 -1.85 -5.72
C ARG A 74 -14.36 -0.73 -6.76
N PHE A 75 -13.25 -0.01 -6.82
CA PHE A 75 -13.09 1.22 -7.61
C PHE A 75 -12.00 1.13 -8.67
N ALA A 76 -10.98 0.29 -8.46
CA ALA A 76 -9.81 0.17 -9.32
C ALA A 76 -9.74 -1.23 -9.97
N GLY A 77 -9.98 -1.26 -11.27
CA GLY A 77 -9.73 -2.44 -12.11
C GLY A 77 -8.26 -2.50 -12.57
N PHE A 78 -7.89 -3.54 -13.32
CA PHE A 78 -6.52 -3.73 -13.81
C PHE A 78 -6.27 -3.18 -15.21
N GLY A 79 -7.29 -2.63 -15.90
CA GLY A 79 -7.13 -1.96 -17.20
C GLY A 79 -7.31 -2.87 -18.43
N TYR A 80 -7.67 -4.13 -18.23
CA TYR A 80 -7.93 -5.10 -19.30
C TYR A 80 -9.09 -6.03 -18.92
N ARG A 81 -9.51 -6.90 -19.84
CA ARG A 81 -10.72 -7.72 -19.71
C ARG A 81 -10.78 -8.51 -18.40
N ILE A 82 -11.99 -8.77 -17.93
CA ILE A 82 -12.20 -9.34 -16.59
C ILE A 82 -11.66 -10.76 -16.42
N SER A 83 -11.69 -11.60 -17.45
CA SER A 83 -11.17 -12.98 -17.37
C SER A 83 -9.67 -12.98 -17.04
N ASP A 84 -8.90 -12.15 -17.74
CA ASP A 84 -7.47 -12.01 -17.50
C ASP A 84 -7.21 -11.30 -16.16
N SER A 85 -8.05 -10.34 -15.78
CA SER A 85 -7.93 -9.64 -14.49
C SER A 85 -8.09 -10.59 -13.31
N LEU A 86 -9.05 -11.53 -13.38
CA LEU A 86 -9.24 -12.56 -12.35
C LEU A 86 -8.04 -13.53 -12.31
N LEU A 87 -7.52 -13.96 -13.46
CA LEU A 87 -6.33 -14.81 -13.52
C LEU A 87 -5.11 -14.10 -12.90
N CYS A 88 -4.87 -12.85 -13.30
CA CYS A 88 -3.77 -12.03 -12.79
C CYS A 88 -3.91 -11.72 -11.30
N MET A 89 -5.13 -11.54 -10.80
CA MET A 89 -5.39 -11.41 -9.37
C MET A 89 -5.04 -12.72 -8.63
N GLY A 90 -5.45 -13.88 -9.16
CA GLY A 90 -5.10 -15.17 -8.58
C GLY A 90 -3.59 -15.40 -8.51
N LEU A 91 -2.87 -15.10 -9.59
CA LEU A 91 -1.41 -15.15 -9.64
C LEU A 91 -0.77 -14.15 -8.67
N SER A 92 -1.32 -12.95 -8.55
CA SER A 92 -0.83 -11.94 -7.60
C SER A 92 -1.00 -12.39 -6.15
N PHE A 93 -2.15 -13.00 -5.81
CA PHE A 93 -2.39 -13.58 -4.48
C PHE A 93 -1.44 -14.75 -4.19
N PHE A 94 -1.18 -15.59 -5.19
CA PHE A 94 -0.20 -16.67 -5.08
C PHE A 94 1.22 -16.12 -4.80
N LEU A 95 1.64 -15.08 -5.52
CA LEU A 95 2.94 -14.43 -5.29
C LEU A 95 3.00 -13.70 -3.94
N LEU A 96 1.91 -13.06 -3.50
CA LEU A 96 1.81 -12.46 -2.16
C LEU A 96 1.93 -13.52 -1.05
N LEU A 97 1.39 -14.72 -1.25
CA LEU A 97 1.52 -15.84 -0.30
C LEU A 97 2.95 -16.40 -0.27
N THR A 98 3.54 -16.66 -1.44
CA THR A 98 4.77 -17.46 -1.58
C THR A 98 6.05 -16.64 -1.63
N GLY A 99 6.08 -15.54 -2.38
CA GLY A 99 7.26 -14.70 -2.60
C GLY A 99 7.95 -14.28 -1.29
N PRO A 100 7.24 -13.66 -0.34
CA PRO A 100 7.79 -13.26 0.95
C PRO A 100 8.45 -14.39 1.76
N VAL A 101 7.91 -15.61 1.67
CA VAL A 101 8.45 -16.77 2.39
C VAL A 101 9.66 -17.35 1.66
N LEU A 102 9.59 -17.44 0.33
CA LEU A 102 10.66 -17.94 -0.52
C LEU A 102 11.91 -17.05 -0.47
N ALA A 103 11.73 -15.73 -0.43
CA ALA A 103 12.83 -14.77 -0.33
C ALA A 103 13.66 -14.94 0.96
N LEU A 104 13.04 -15.47 2.02
CA LEU A 104 13.64 -15.67 3.33
C LEU A 104 14.07 -17.13 3.61
N LEU A 105 14.07 -18.00 2.59
CA LEU A 105 14.50 -19.40 2.76
C LEU A 105 16.02 -19.48 2.98
N PRO A 106 16.88 -19.17 1.98
CA PRO A 106 18.29 -18.93 2.24
C PRO A 106 18.48 -17.49 2.71
N HIS A 107 19.39 -17.30 3.66
CA HIS A 107 19.75 -15.98 4.15
C HIS A 107 20.83 -15.35 3.24
N GLU A 108 20.48 -15.17 1.96
CA GLU A 108 21.40 -14.69 0.92
C GLU A 108 20.81 -13.50 0.17
N LEU A 109 21.62 -12.45 0.03
CA LEU A 109 21.18 -11.18 -0.56
C LEU A 109 20.69 -11.33 -2.01
N PHE A 110 21.47 -12.02 -2.85
CA PHE A 110 21.13 -12.18 -4.25
C PHE A 110 19.88 -13.04 -4.46
N TRP A 111 19.68 -14.05 -3.60
CA TRP A 111 18.46 -14.86 -3.63
C TRP A 111 17.23 -14.05 -3.22
N ALA A 112 17.29 -13.38 -2.06
CA ALA A 112 16.19 -12.57 -1.56
C ALA A 112 15.82 -11.49 -2.59
N LEU A 113 16.83 -10.80 -3.15
CA LEU A 113 16.64 -9.81 -4.20
C LEU A 113 15.95 -10.39 -5.44
N ALA A 114 16.42 -11.54 -5.93
CA ALA A 114 15.83 -12.15 -7.13
C ALA A 114 14.36 -12.51 -6.90
N ILE A 115 14.05 -13.20 -5.80
CA ILE A 115 12.67 -13.62 -5.49
C ILE A 115 11.76 -12.40 -5.29
N ASP A 116 12.19 -11.43 -4.50
CA ASP A 116 11.41 -10.21 -4.25
C ASP A 116 11.20 -9.41 -5.53
N PHE A 117 12.25 -9.25 -6.34
CA PHE A 117 12.18 -8.48 -7.59
C PHE A 117 11.22 -9.11 -8.59
N PHE A 118 11.37 -10.40 -8.88
CA PHE A 118 10.49 -11.06 -9.85
C PHE A 118 9.05 -11.17 -9.35
N SER A 119 8.85 -11.38 -8.04
CA SER A 119 7.50 -11.40 -7.46
C SER A 119 6.82 -10.04 -7.56
N LEU A 120 7.48 -8.98 -7.09
CA LEU A 120 6.95 -7.61 -7.13
C LEU A 120 6.75 -7.12 -8.55
N LEU A 121 7.73 -7.32 -9.45
CA LEU A 121 7.60 -6.88 -10.84
C LEU A 121 6.41 -7.55 -11.52
N THR A 122 6.25 -8.86 -11.34
CA THR A 122 5.12 -9.61 -11.91
C THR A 122 3.79 -9.10 -11.36
N ILE A 123 3.69 -8.92 -10.04
CA ILE A 123 2.49 -8.35 -9.39
C ILE A 123 2.19 -6.96 -9.97
N ILE A 124 3.17 -6.07 -10.01
CA ILE A 124 2.99 -4.68 -10.47
C ILE A 124 2.56 -4.65 -11.94
N VAL A 125 3.20 -5.43 -12.82
CA VAL A 125 2.83 -5.51 -14.24
C VAL A 125 1.40 -6.05 -14.40
N MET A 126 1.00 -7.02 -13.59
CA MET A 126 -0.34 -7.58 -13.59
C MET A 126 -1.39 -6.58 -13.08
N THR A 127 -1.14 -5.91 -11.95
CA THR A 127 -2.20 -5.18 -11.24
C THR A 127 -2.23 -3.69 -11.58
N CYS A 128 -1.18 -3.16 -12.20
CA CYS A 128 -0.94 -1.71 -12.31
C CYS A 128 -0.69 -1.26 -13.76
N GLU A 129 -1.71 -1.41 -14.62
CA GLU A 129 -1.68 -0.82 -15.96
C GLU A 129 -1.83 0.72 -15.92
N ASN A 130 -2.65 1.22 -15.01
CA ASN A 130 -2.85 2.65 -14.77
C ASN A 130 -2.27 3.04 -13.40
N PRO A 131 -1.04 3.56 -13.32
CA PRO A 131 -0.40 3.94 -12.05
C PRO A 131 -1.25 4.89 -11.19
N GLU A 132 -2.01 5.78 -11.82
CA GLU A 132 -2.91 6.74 -11.16
C GLU A 132 -4.01 6.09 -10.29
N LEU A 133 -4.39 4.83 -10.57
CA LEU A 133 -5.40 4.12 -9.79
C LEU A 133 -4.85 3.58 -8.45
N GLY A 134 -3.54 3.67 -8.22
CA GLY A 134 -2.91 3.34 -6.94
C GLY A 134 -2.69 1.85 -6.67
N ASN A 135 -3.07 0.96 -7.60
CA ASN A 135 -2.88 -0.49 -7.44
C ASN A 135 -1.40 -0.86 -7.23
N GLY A 136 -0.47 -0.23 -7.96
CA GLY A 136 0.96 -0.49 -7.79
C GLY A 136 1.43 -0.22 -6.35
N GLY A 137 1.02 0.89 -5.75
CA GLY A 137 1.32 1.19 -4.35
C GLY A 137 0.66 0.23 -3.37
N LEU A 138 -0.60 -0.16 -3.62
CA LEU A 138 -1.37 -1.06 -2.77
C LEU A 138 -0.79 -2.48 -2.72
N TYR A 139 -0.53 -3.08 -3.89
CA TYR A 139 0.00 -4.44 -3.96
C TYR A 139 1.46 -4.49 -3.47
N THR A 140 2.23 -3.43 -3.71
CA THR A 140 3.57 -3.28 -3.12
C THR A 140 3.49 -3.19 -1.59
N PHE A 141 2.53 -2.43 -1.05
CA PHE A 141 2.27 -2.39 0.40
C PHE A 141 1.94 -3.79 0.94
N ALA A 142 1.05 -4.54 0.30
CA ALA A 142 0.69 -5.89 0.72
C ALA A 142 1.93 -6.81 0.76
N TYR A 143 2.75 -6.78 -0.29
CA TYR A 143 3.97 -7.58 -0.37
C TYR A 143 4.98 -7.24 0.73
N ILE A 144 5.25 -5.94 0.94
CA ILE A 144 6.12 -5.47 2.03
C ILE A 144 5.60 -5.94 3.39
N PHE A 145 4.29 -5.86 3.62
CA PHE A 145 3.71 -6.21 4.91
C PHE A 145 3.84 -7.71 5.20
N LEU A 146 3.66 -8.54 4.19
CA LEU A 146 3.82 -9.99 4.28
C LEU A 146 5.29 -10.40 4.43
N SER A 147 6.20 -9.68 3.79
CA SER A 147 7.67 -9.87 3.92
C SER A 147 8.15 -9.57 5.34
N GLY A 148 7.60 -8.54 5.99
CA GLY A 148 7.92 -8.24 7.39
C GLY A 148 7.23 -9.13 8.42
N ASN A 149 6.33 -10.04 8.00
CA ASN A 149 5.59 -10.96 8.88
C ASN A 149 5.45 -12.35 8.20
N PRO A 150 6.58 -13.03 7.92
CA PRO A 150 6.56 -14.34 7.29
C PRO A 150 5.96 -15.39 8.24
N VAL A 151 5.37 -16.44 7.66
CA VAL A 151 4.84 -17.61 8.40
C VAL A 151 5.41 -18.89 7.83
N ARG A 152 5.49 -19.92 8.66
CA ARG A 152 5.99 -21.26 8.30
C ARG A 152 5.08 -22.33 8.91
N GLY A 153 5.23 -23.58 8.46
CA GLY A 153 4.49 -24.72 9.01
C GLY A 153 2.97 -24.56 8.88
N GLU A 154 2.24 -24.88 9.95
CA GLU A 154 0.78 -24.82 9.98
C GLU A 154 0.24 -23.41 9.73
N ALA A 155 0.88 -22.37 10.26
CA ALA A 155 0.48 -20.98 10.03
C ALA A 155 0.53 -20.61 8.54
N PHE A 156 1.47 -21.17 7.76
CA PHE A 156 1.52 -20.99 6.31
C PHE A 156 0.35 -21.69 5.61
N VAL A 157 -0.03 -22.89 6.04
CA VAL A 157 -1.20 -23.60 5.49
C VAL A 157 -2.48 -22.80 5.76
N GLN A 158 -2.64 -22.26 6.96
CA GLN A 158 -3.78 -21.37 7.28
C GLN A 158 -3.74 -20.08 6.45
N ARG A 159 -2.56 -19.50 6.22
CA ARG A 159 -2.40 -18.36 5.32
C ARG A 159 -2.85 -18.68 3.91
N ALA A 160 -2.52 -19.87 3.40
CA ALA A 160 -2.92 -20.31 2.07
C ALA A 160 -4.45 -20.40 1.94
N TRP A 161 -5.14 -20.97 2.93
CA TRP A 161 -6.62 -20.99 2.93
C TRP A 161 -7.21 -19.58 3.01
N LEU A 162 -6.65 -18.72 3.84
CA LEU A 162 -7.04 -17.31 3.90
C LEU A 162 -6.81 -16.58 2.57
N THR A 163 -5.71 -16.87 1.87
CA THR A 163 -5.42 -16.33 0.54
C THR A 163 -6.45 -16.78 -0.50
N VAL A 164 -6.87 -18.06 -0.47
CA VAL A 164 -7.94 -18.57 -1.35
C VAL A 164 -9.27 -17.86 -1.09
N LEU A 165 -9.65 -17.71 0.19
CA LEU A 165 -10.85 -16.97 0.57
C LEU A 165 -10.76 -15.50 0.13
N GLY A 166 -9.61 -14.86 0.35
CA GLY A 166 -9.36 -13.50 -0.07
C GLY A 166 -9.49 -13.31 -1.58
N PHE A 167 -8.93 -14.24 -2.37
CA PHE A 167 -9.08 -14.25 -3.82
C PHE A 167 -10.55 -14.38 -4.22
N ALA A 168 -11.32 -15.28 -3.59
CA ALA A 168 -12.74 -15.44 -3.89
C ALA A 168 -13.54 -14.15 -3.63
N LEU A 169 -13.29 -13.49 -2.48
CA LEU A 169 -13.98 -12.25 -2.11
C LEU A 169 -13.58 -11.07 -3.01
N CYS A 170 -12.28 -10.82 -3.17
CA CYS A 170 -11.77 -9.73 -3.99
C CYS A 170 -12.09 -9.94 -5.47
N GLY A 171 -11.97 -11.17 -5.96
CA GLY A 171 -12.30 -11.57 -7.33
C GLY A 171 -13.79 -11.40 -7.63
N PHE A 172 -14.68 -11.75 -6.69
CA PHE A 172 -16.11 -11.51 -6.84
C PHE A 172 -16.43 -10.01 -6.97
N VAL A 173 -15.84 -9.17 -6.12
CA VAL A 173 -16.04 -7.71 -6.18
C VAL A 173 -15.47 -7.13 -7.48
N LEU A 174 -14.27 -7.56 -7.88
CA LEU A 174 -13.64 -7.14 -9.12
C LEU A 174 -14.51 -7.51 -10.33
N TRP A 175 -15.02 -8.74 -10.36
CA TRP A 175 -15.95 -9.20 -11.41
C TRP A 175 -17.22 -8.37 -11.43
N HIS A 176 -17.88 -8.21 -10.28
CA HIS A 176 -19.15 -7.48 -10.21
C HIS A 176 -19.02 -6.04 -10.73
N ASN A 177 -17.93 -5.34 -10.38
CA ASN A 177 -17.77 -3.93 -10.68
C ASN A 177 -17.08 -3.62 -12.02
N HIS A 178 -16.26 -4.55 -12.54
CA HIS A 178 -15.42 -4.31 -13.70
C HIS A 178 -15.65 -5.29 -14.88
N ARG A 179 -16.61 -6.23 -14.80
CA ARG A 179 -16.89 -7.21 -15.89
C ARG A 179 -17.19 -6.60 -17.26
N ASP A 180 -17.72 -5.39 -17.28
CA ASP A 180 -18.15 -4.72 -18.50
C ASP A 180 -17.07 -3.78 -19.09
N GLN A 181 -15.91 -3.65 -18.42
CA GLN A 181 -14.82 -2.76 -18.83
C GLN A 181 -13.79 -3.48 -19.71
N ASN A 182 -13.17 -2.74 -20.64
CA ASN A 182 -11.98 -3.15 -21.42
C ASN A 182 -12.09 -4.53 -22.08
N ARG A 183 -13.27 -4.91 -22.60
CA ARG A 183 -13.56 -6.25 -23.11
C ARG A 183 -12.59 -6.70 -24.22
N ASP A 184 -12.09 -5.76 -25.02
CA ASP A 184 -11.21 -6.03 -26.16
C ASP A 184 -9.71 -6.04 -25.80
N ARG A 185 -9.33 -5.60 -24.59
CA ARG A 185 -7.93 -5.55 -24.15
C ARG A 185 -7.60 -6.81 -23.37
N THR A 186 -6.56 -7.53 -23.80
CA THR A 186 -6.07 -8.75 -23.12
C THR A 186 -4.80 -8.46 -22.34
N PHE A 187 -4.49 -9.26 -21.32
CA PHE A 187 -3.20 -9.12 -20.63
C PHE A 187 -2.02 -9.41 -21.58
N VAL A 188 -2.19 -10.32 -22.54
CA VAL A 188 -1.18 -10.57 -23.58
C VAL A 188 -0.91 -9.32 -24.42
N SER A 189 -1.93 -8.53 -24.76
CA SER A 189 -1.70 -7.25 -25.46
C SER A 189 -0.92 -6.25 -24.59
N ILE A 190 -1.14 -6.23 -23.27
CA ILE A 190 -0.34 -5.41 -22.35
C ILE A 190 1.13 -5.85 -22.37
N LEU A 191 1.39 -7.17 -22.29
CA LEU A 191 2.74 -7.70 -22.35
C LEU A 191 3.44 -7.40 -23.68
N ARG A 192 2.71 -7.45 -24.82
CA ARG A 192 3.26 -7.08 -26.14
C ARG A 192 3.59 -5.59 -26.23
N GLY A 193 2.84 -4.74 -25.53
CA GLY A 193 3.10 -3.31 -25.42
C GLY A 193 4.18 -2.96 -24.38
N PHE A 194 4.71 -3.93 -23.65
CA PHE A 194 5.74 -3.69 -22.65
C PHE A 194 7.03 -3.21 -23.33
N SER A 195 7.43 -1.97 -23.03
CA SER A 195 8.61 -1.35 -23.60
C SER A 195 9.44 -0.72 -22.50
N LEU A 196 10.70 -1.12 -22.41
CA LEU A 196 11.69 -0.52 -21.51
C LEU A 196 11.92 0.97 -21.79
N ARG A 197 11.48 1.49 -22.94
CA ARG A 197 11.58 2.93 -23.25
C ARG A 197 10.35 3.72 -22.80
N SER A 198 9.27 3.05 -22.40
CA SER A 198 8.07 3.70 -21.91
C SER A 198 8.26 4.13 -20.45
N TYR A 199 7.72 5.30 -20.12
CA TYR A 199 7.78 5.84 -18.77
C TYR A 199 7.05 4.91 -17.77
N LYS A 200 5.88 4.38 -18.13
CA LYS A 200 5.12 3.42 -17.29
C LYS A 200 5.97 2.20 -16.91
N CYS A 201 6.57 1.50 -17.88
CA CYS A 201 7.37 0.31 -17.57
C CYS A 201 8.58 0.65 -16.70
N GLN A 202 9.22 1.79 -16.94
CA GLN A 202 10.34 2.25 -16.12
C GLN A 202 9.92 2.63 -14.70
N TRP A 203 8.73 3.23 -14.54
CA TRP A 203 8.13 3.45 -13.22
C TRP A 203 7.87 2.13 -12.49
N GLN A 204 7.32 1.12 -13.19
CA GLN A 204 7.07 -0.22 -12.62
C GLN A 204 8.38 -0.90 -12.20
N LEU A 205 9.41 -0.84 -13.05
CA LEU A 205 10.74 -1.39 -12.77
C LEU A 205 11.42 -0.68 -11.59
N ARG A 206 11.37 0.65 -11.55
CA ARG A 206 11.91 1.46 -10.44
C ARG A 206 11.25 1.08 -9.12
N LEU A 207 9.92 0.97 -9.09
CA LEU A 207 9.19 0.56 -7.89
C LEU A 207 9.56 -0.86 -7.46
N ALA A 208 9.50 -1.82 -8.39
CA ALA A 208 9.81 -3.23 -8.10
C ALA A 208 11.26 -3.40 -7.62
N PHE A 209 12.23 -2.82 -8.32
CA PHE A 209 13.64 -2.96 -7.98
C PHE A 209 14.02 -2.21 -6.71
N GLY A 210 13.53 -0.99 -6.52
CA GLY A 210 13.84 -0.22 -5.31
C GLY A 210 13.32 -0.87 -4.04
N VAL A 211 12.07 -1.37 -4.07
CA VAL A 211 11.49 -2.05 -2.91
C VAL A 211 12.16 -3.40 -2.66
N SER A 212 12.34 -4.24 -3.70
CA SER A 212 12.99 -5.55 -3.53
C SER A 212 14.43 -5.42 -3.03
N LEU A 213 15.21 -4.45 -3.54
CA LEU A 213 16.56 -4.18 -3.06
C LEU A 213 16.58 -3.78 -1.57
N LEU A 214 15.66 -2.93 -1.13
CA LEU A 214 15.54 -2.59 0.28
C LEU A 214 15.20 -3.82 1.12
N LEU A 215 14.18 -4.58 0.74
CA LEU A 215 13.74 -5.76 1.49
C LEU A 215 14.87 -6.80 1.60
N ALA A 216 15.58 -7.08 0.51
CA ALA A 216 16.70 -8.02 0.49
C ALA A 216 17.88 -7.54 1.36
N LEU A 217 18.29 -6.28 1.24
CA LEU A 217 19.36 -5.71 2.08
C LEU A 217 18.98 -5.73 3.57
N PHE A 218 17.78 -5.28 3.91
CA PHE A 218 17.42 -5.10 5.32
C PHE A 218 17.10 -6.42 6.00
N SER A 219 16.55 -7.40 5.25
CA SER A 219 16.33 -8.75 5.78
C SER A 219 17.64 -9.51 6.00
N THR A 220 18.62 -9.39 5.09
CA THR A 220 19.95 -10.00 5.24
C THR A 220 20.84 -9.33 6.28
N LEU A 221 20.53 -8.09 6.66
CA LEU A 221 21.15 -7.40 7.79
C LEU A 221 20.40 -7.62 9.11
N ASP A 222 19.41 -8.53 9.13
CA ASP A 222 18.56 -8.83 10.29
C ASP A 222 17.90 -7.60 10.92
N MET A 223 17.56 -6.59 10.11
CA MET A 223 16.97 -5.35 10.62
C MET A 223 15.55 -5.61 11.12
N THR A 224 15.34 -5.44 12.42
CA THR A 224 14.02 -5.60 13.04
C THR A 224 13.00 -4.67 12.40
N ARG A 225 11.82 -5.22 12.06
CA ARG A 225 10.70 -4.46 11.46
C ARG A 225 11.10 -3.69 10.17
N PHE A 226 11.99 -4.24 9.35
CA PHE A 226 12.40 -3.67 8.06
C PHE A 226 11.22 -3.29 7.14
N MET A 227 10.05 -3.94 7.26
CA MET A 227 8.83 -3.54 6.55
C MET A 227 8.44 -2.07 6.75
N TRP A 228 8.79 -1.42 7.87
CA TRP A 228 8.51 0.00 8.08
C TRP A 228 9.38 0.88 7.18
N ALA A 229 10.64 0.50 6.97
CA ALA A 229 11.50 1.10 5.96
C ALA A 229 10.96 0.82 4.55
N GLY A 230 10.53 -0.42 4.30
CA GLY A 230 9.86 -0.80 3.06
C GLY A 230 8.64 0.06 2.76
N PHE A 231 7.75 0.30 3.73
CA PHE A 231 6.56 1.15 3.53
C PHE A 231 6.95 2.58 3.20
N ALA A 232 7.99 3.12 3.84
CA ALA A 232 8.49 4.46 3.53
C ALA A 232 9.02 4.53 2.09
N CYS A 233 9.87 3.58 1.71
CA CYS A 233 10.43 3.50 0.37
C CYS A 233 9.35 3.28 -0.70
N GLY A 234 8.53 2.24 -0.56
CA GLY A 234 7.47 1.91 -1.51
C GLY A 234 6.47 3.05 -1.70
N SER A 235 6.12 3.78 -0.64
CA SER A 235 5.20 4.92 -0.77
C SER A 235 5.76 6.12 -1.55
N LEU A 236 7.09 6.32 -1.50
CA LEU A 236 7.76 7.38 -2.25
C LEU A 236 7.96 6.95 -3.70
N LEU A 237 8.41 5.71 -3.93
CA LEU A 237 8.66 5.21 -5.27
C LEU A 237 7.37 4.94 -6.06
N ALA A 238 6.28 4.54 -5.40
CA ALA A 238 4.97 4.32 -6.02
C ALA A 238 4.20 5.62 -6.31
N ASP A 239 4.80 6.77 -6.02
CA ASP A 239 4.22 8.02 -6.48
C ASP A 239 4.38 8.16 -7.99
N VAL A 240 3.28 8.55 -8.63
CA VAL A 240 3.17 8.77 -10.08
C VAL A 240 3.86 10.08 -10.48
N GLU A 241 3.92 11.03 -9.55
CA GLU A 241 4.51 12.37 -9.71
C GLU A 241 5.76 12.54 -8.84
N VAL A 242 6.51 11.45 -8.65
CA VAL A 242 7.67 11.46 -7.75
C VAL A 242 8.71 12.51 -8.18
N GLU A 243 8.91 12.72 -9.49
CA GLU A 243 9.94 13.61 -10.04
C GLU A 243 9.71 15.07 -9.61
N SER A 244 8.46 15.51 -9.56
CA SER A 244 8.09 16.88 -9.21
C SER A 244 7.96 17.09 -7.71
N HIS A 245 7.63 16.04 -6.94
CA HIS A 245 7.24 16.20 -5.53
C HIS A 245 8.06 15.36 -4.54
N ILE A 246 9.16 14.72 -4.94
CA ILE A 246 9.94 13.85 -4.03
C ILE A 246 10.39 14.56 -2.75
N HIS A 247 10.84 15.82 -2.85
CA HIS A 247 11.29 16.59 -1.69
C HIS A 247 10.14 16.95 -0.73
N GLU A 248 8.98 17.31 -1.27
CA GLU A 248 7.79 17.61 -0.46
C GLU A 248 7.26 16.35 0.23
N LYS A 249 7.17 15.24 -0.51
CA LYS A 249 6.72 13.96 0.04
C LYS A 249 7.69 13.39 1.06
N LEU A 250 9.00 13.56 0.84
CA LEU A 250 10.03 13.25 1.84
C LEU A 250 9.75 14.01 3.12
N ARG A 251 9.60 15.34 3.03
CA ARG A 251 9.34 16.20 4.19
C ARG A 251 8.08 15.76 4.92
N ASP A 252 7.00 15.52 4.19
CA ASP A 252 5.73 15.08 4.74
C ASP A 252 5.80 13.69 5.37
N ARG A 253 6.60 12.78 4.79
CA ARG A 253 6.83 11.43 5.33
C ARG A 253 7.62 11.50 6.64
N LEU A 254 8.71 12.27 6.64
CA LEU A 254 9.59 12.44 7.81
C LEU A 254 8.86 13.14 8.95
N LEU A 255 8.29 14.32 8.68
CA LEU A 255 7.53 15.08 9.68
C LEU A 255 6.31 14.30 10.15
N GLY A 256 5.59 13.64 9.24
CA GLY A 256 4.47 12.78 9.60
C GLY A 256 4.88 11.67 10.56
N ALA A 257 5.98 10.95 10.28
CA ALA A 257 6.46 9.88 11.14
C ALA A 257 6.95 10.37 12.50
N VAL A 258 7.71 11.47 12.55
CA VAL A 258 8.21 12.05 13.80
C VAL A 258 7.06 12.60 14.64
N ILE A 259 6.23 13.49 14.07
CA ILE A 259 5.10 14.09 14.79
C ILE A 259 4.11 13.01 15.21
N GLY A 260 3.82 12.04 14.35
CA GLY A 260 2.89 10.95 14.66
C GLY A 260 3.39 10.06 15.79
N SER A 261 4.69 9.75 15.80
CA SER A 261 5.28 8.93 16.86
C SER A 261 5.37 9.68 18.19
N VAL A 262 5.70 10.97 18.18
CA VAL A 262 5.71 11.81 19.39
C VAL A 262 4.28 12.01 19.92
N ALA A 263 3.31 12.27 19.04
CA ALA A 263 1.91 12.40 19.45
C ALA A 263 1.38 11.10 20.07
N PHE A 264 1.70 9.94 19.48
CA PHE A 264 1.37 8.65 20.05
C PHE A 264 2.01 8.46 21.43
N TRP A 265 3.29 8.80 21.57
CA TRP A 265 4.01 8.71 22.85
C TRP A 265 3.35 9.54 23.96
N LEU A 266 3.03 10.81 23.65
CA LEU A 266 2.37 11.71 24.60
C LEU A 266 1.00 11.19 25.02
N ILE A 267 0.18 10.75 24.05
CA ILE A 267 -1.16 10.24 24.33
C ILE A 267 -1.07 8.95 25.15
N TRP A 268 -0.24 7.99 24.74
CA TRP A 268 -0.05 6.72 25.46
C TRP A 268 0.36 6.96 26.92
N SER A 269 1.24 7.92 27.18
CA SER A 269 1.79 8.19 28.52
C SER A 269 0.75 8.70 29.53
N VAL A 270 -0.37 9.26 29.06
CA VAL A 270 -1.47 9.76 29.92
C VAL A 270 -2.74 8.93 29.81
N LEU A 271 -2.78 7.98 28.87
CA LEU A 271 -3.96 7.19 28.59
C LEU A 271 -4.05 6.03 29.60
N PRO A 272 -5.23 5.78 30.20
CA PRO A 272 -5.39 4.61 31.06
C PRO A 272 -5.31 3.32 30.23
N VAL A 273 -4.72 2.28 30.83
CA VAL A 273 -4.35 1.01 30.15
C VAL A 273 -5.52 0.37 29.40
N ASN A 274 -6.74 0.46 29.94
CA ASN A 274 -7.95 -0.10 29.32
C ASN A 274 -8.36 0.59 28.00
N LEU A 275 -7.81 1.77 27.68
CA LEU A 275 -8.08 2.49 26.44
C LEU A 275 -6.96 2.37 25.40
N GLU A 276 -5.79 1.83 25.76
CA GLU A 276 -4.66 1.62 24.83
C GLU A 276 -5.05 0.85 23.56
N PRO A 277 -5.88 -0.22 23.61
CA PRO A 277 -6.31 -0.94 22.41
C PRO A 277 -7.11 -0.08 21.41
N LEU A 278 -7.69 1.04 21.86
CA LEU A 278 -8.48 1.95 21.01
C LEU A 278 -7.61 2.91 20.19
N LEU A 279 -6.32 3.06 20.50
CA LEU A 279 -5.45 4.00 19.80
C LEU A 279 -5.30 3.68 18.31
N GLY A 280 -5.19 2.39 17.96
CA GLY A 280 -5.17 1.94 16.57
C GLY A 280 -6.46 2.29 15.82
N PRO A 281 -7.65 1.84 16.30
CA PRO A 281 -8.94 2.20 15.74
C PRO A 281 -9.21 3.71 15.61
N VAL A 282 -8.88 4.49 16.64
CA VAL A 282 -9.03 5.95 16.63
C VAL A 282 -8.10 6.59 15.59
N GLY A 283 -6.86 6.11 15.50
CA GLY A 283 -5.92 6.52 14.45
C GLY A 283 -6.49 6.25 13.05
N GLY A 284 -7.06 5.06 12.84
CA GLY A 284 -7.74 4.68 11.58
C GLY A 284 -8.94 5.57 11.25
N LEU A 285 -9.77 5.89 12.25
CA LEU A 285 -10.93 6.77 12.08
C LEU A 285 -10.50 8.18 11.65
N CYS A 286 -9.50 8.74 12.33
CA CYS A 286 -8.94 10.04 12.00
C CYS A 286 -8.30 10.04 10.61
N LEU A 287 -7.60 8.95 10.24
CA LEU A 287 -6.95 8.82 8.94
C LEU A 287 -7.97 8.88 7.80
N GLY A 288 -9.13 8.24 7.97
CA GLY A 288 -10.23 8.30 6.99
C GLY A 288 -10.86 9.68 6.81
N LEU A 289 -10.58 10.65 7.70
CA LEU A 289 -11.02 12.04 7.59
C LEU A 289 -9.96 12.94 6.93
N CYS A 290 -8.71 12.49 6.83
CA CYS A 290 -7.61 13.28 6.30
C CYS A 290 -7.57 13.26 4.77
N ALA A 291 -7.47 14.43 4.16
CA ALA A 291 -7.21 14.57 2.72
C ALA A 291 -5.70 14.53 2.42
N GLU A 292 -4.93 15.31 3.17
CA GLU A 292 -3.51 15.55 2.93
C GLU A 292 -2.62 14.39 3.37
N TYR A 293 -1.56 14.16 2.59
CA TYR A 293 -0.63 13.05 2.78
C TYR A 293 0.13 13.11 4.11
N ARG A 294 0.58 14.30 4.53
CA ARG A 294 1.25 14.52 5.83
C ARG A 294 0.44 13.98 7.01
N HIS A 295 -0.85 14.32 7.07
CA HIS A 295 -1.72 13.91 8.17
C HIS A 295 -2.02 12.41 8.14
N LYS A 296 -2.17 11.83 6.95
CA LYS A 296 -2.30 10.37 6.78
C LYS A 296 -1.06 9.63 7.30
N THR A 297 0.14 10.13 6.99
CA THR A 297 1.41 9.56 7.46
C THR A 297 1.50 9.60 8.99
N MET A 298 1.12 10.73 9.59
CA MET A 298 1.09 10.91 11.04
C MET A 298 0.19 9.87 11.73
N LEU A 299 -1.04 9.75 11.28
CA LEU A 299 -2.04 8.87 11.91
C LEU A 299 -1.78 7.38 11.64
N ASN A 300 -1.13 7.05 10.52
CA ASN A 300 -0.70 5.67 10.23
C ASN A 300 0.31 5.14 11.26
N CYS A 301 0.98 6.02 12.02
CA CYS A 301 1.88 5.59 13.10
C CYS A 301 1.12 4.96 14.27
N PHE A 302 -0.13 5.36 14.54
CA PHE A 302 -0.87 4.93 15.73
C PHE A 302 -1.14 3.42 15.73
N GLY A 303 -1.62 2.86 14.61
CA GLY A 303 -1.86 1.42 14.50
C GLY A 303 -0.56 0.61 14.59
N ALA A 304 0.51 1.07 13.92
CA ALA A 304 1.80 0.40 13.95
C ALA A 304 2.45 0.43 15.34
N LEU A 305 2.40 1.58 16.02
CA LEU A 305 2.97 1.78 17.34
C LEU A 305 2.15 1.10 18.43
N ALA A 306 0.82 1.04 18.32
CA ALA A 306 -0.02 0.29 19.28
C ALA A 306 0.36 -1.19 19.33
N LEU A 307 0.63 -1.81 18.19
CA LEU A 307 1.11 -3.19 18.13
C LEU A 307 2.56 -3.33 18.61
N ALA A 308 3.43 -2.39 18.23
CA ALA A 308 4.84 -2.48 18.57
C ALA A 308 5.14 -2.15 20.04
N ALA A 309 4.38 -1.26 20.68
CA ALA A 309 4.56 -0.87 22.07
C ALA A 309 4.39 -2.06 23.03
N GLY A 310 3.47 -2.97 22.72
CA GLY A 310 3.29 -4.21 23.48
C GLY A 310 4.47 -5.20 23.36
N MET A 311 5.27 -5.11 22.28
CA MET A 311 6.39 -6.03 22.03
C MET A 311 7.75 -5.45 22.43
N TYR A 312 7.97 -4.16 22.19
CA TYR A 312 9.28 -3.50 22.34
C TYR A 312 9.29 -2.42 23.43
N GLY A 313 8.18 -2.29 24.16
CA GLY A 313 7.94 -1.15 25.04
C GLY A 313 7.67 0.14 24.26
N LEU A 314 7.11 1.13 24.94
CA LEU A 314 6.70 2.40 24.32
C LEU A 314 7.89 3.14 23.67
N GLN A 315 9.00 3.30 24.41
CA GLN A 315 10.19 4.00 23.90
C GLN A 315 10.83 3.26 22.73
N GLY A 316 10.98 1.94 22.84
CA GLY A 316 11.54 1.08 21.79
C GLY A 316 10.73 1.14 20.51
N ALA A 317 9.39 1.05 20.61
CA ALA A 317 8.49 1.13 19.47
C ALA A 317 8.59 2.48 18.73
N VAL A 318 8.59 3.60 19.46
CA VAL A 318 8.71 4.95 18.91
C VAL A 318 10.05 5.15 18.21
N LEU A 319 11.16 4.79 18.87
CA LEU A 319 12.50 4.93 18.31
C LEU A 319 12.65 4.07 17.05
N LEU A 320 12.22 2.81 17.10
CA LEU A 320 12.27 1.89 15.97
C LEU A 320 11.46 2.43 14.78
N ARG A 321 10.29 3.04 15.04
CA ARG A 321 9.45 3.62 13.98
C ARG A 321 10.11 4.78 13.29
N ILE A 322 10.73 5.68 14.04
CA ILE A 322 11.44 6.85 13.50
C ILE A 322 12.66 6.38 12.71
N ILE A 323 13.51 5.52 13.28
CA ILE A 323 14.74 5.02 12.63
C ILE A 323 14.41 4.30 11.33
N MET A 324 13.50 3.32 11.36
CA MET A 324 13.16 2.54 10.16
C MET A 324 12.54 3.42 9.07
N THR A 325 11.71 4.39 9.46
CA THR A 325 11.15 5.33 8.48
C THR A 325 12.23 6.19 7.86
N LEU A 326 13.17 6.71 8.67
CA LEU A 326 14.30 7.51 8.18
C LEU A 326 15.19 6.72 7.23
N LEU A 327 15.55 5.49 7.59
CA LEU A 327 16.36 4.61 6.73
C LEU A 327 15.66 4.32 5.41
N GLY A 328 14.35 4.02 5.44
CA GLY A 328 13.57 3.80 4.22
C GLY A 328 13.47 5.04 3.33
N ILE A 329 13.36 6.24 3.92
CA ILE A 329 13.37 7.51 3.19
C ILE A 329 14.74 7.74 2.53
N LEU A 330 15.83 7.63 3.31
CA LEU A 330 17.19 7.85 2.82
C LEU A 330 17.54 6.89 1.69
N PHE A 331 17.20 5.61 1.86
CA PHE A 331 17.37 4.61 0.81
C PHE A 331 16.59 4.97 -0.45
N ALA A 332 15.30 5.33 -0.32
CA ALA A 332 14.46 5.62 -1.48
C ALA A 332 14.95 6.81 -2.29
N ILE A 333 15.46 7.85 -1.63
CA ILE A 333 16.02 9.04 -2.30
C ILE A 333 17.29 8.66 -3.06
N LEU A 334 18.22 7.99 -2.37
CA LEU A 334 19.48 7.56 -2.99
C LEU A 334 19.19 6.67 -4.20
N PHE A 335 18.33 5.68 -4.02
CA PHE A 335 17.91 4.79 -5.09
C PHE A 335 17.22 5.55 -6.23
N PHE A 336 16.32 6.48 -5.93
CA PHE A 336 15.62 7.26 -6.94
C PHE A 336 16.60 8.03 -7.83
N TYR A 337 17.54 8.78 -7.24
CA TYR A 337 18.50 9.55 -8.03
C TYR A 337 19.47 8.66 -8.81
N VAL A 338 19.92 7.54 -8.23
CA VAL A 338 20.76 6.57 -8.95
C VAL A 338 20.00 5.97 -10.13
N TYR A 339 18.76 5.52 -9.91
CA TYR A 339 17.93 4.95 -10.96
C TYR A 339 17.61 5.97 -12.04
N ASP A 340 17.24 7.19 -11.65
CA ASP A 340 16.92 8.26 -12.59
C ASP A 340 18.14 8.60 -13.46
N HIS A 341 19.30 8.81 -12.81
CA HIS A 341 20.52 9.22 -13.49
C HIS A 341 21.11 8.15 -14.41
N PHE A 342 21.00 6.85 -14.09
CA PHE A 342 21.61 5.78 -14.90
C PHE A 342 20.62 5.03 -15.80
N VAL A 343 19.35 4.94 -15.42
CA VAL A 343 18.35 4.13 -16.11
C VAL A 343 17.31 5.01 -16.81
N MET A 344 16.65 5.94 -16.11
CA MET A 344 15.64 6.79 -16.76
C MET A 344 16.25 7.65 -17.86
N THR A 345 17.41 8.25 -17.59
CA THR A 345 18.19 9.05 -18.55
C THR A 345 18.53 8.29 -19.83
N ALA A 346 18.91 7.02 -19.69
CA ALA A 346 19.40 6.19 -20.78
C ALA A 346 18.27 5.57 -21.61
N PHE A 347 17.16 5.19 -20.97
CA PHE A 347 16.11 4.40 -21.63
C PHE A 347 14.88 5.20 -22.06
N VAL A 348 14.51 6.27 -21.34
CA VAL A 348 13.27 7.03 -21.62
C VAL A 348 13.58 8.30 -22.42
N PRO A 349 13.01 8.54 -23.60
CA PRO A 349 13.18 9.80 -24.31
C PRO A 349 12.72 11.02 -23.48
N GLU A 350 13.42 12.15 -23.58
CA GLU A 350 13.16 13.36 -22.79
C GLU A 350 11.71 13.88 -22.92
N LYS A 351 11.13 13.79 -24.13
CA LYS A 351 9.75 14.18 -24.42
C LYS A 351 8.72 13.39 -23.58
N SER A 352 8.95 12.10 -23.38
CA SER A 352 8.06 11.24 -22.59
C SER A 352 8.25 11.41 -21.08
N ARG A 353 9.28 12.14 -20.61
CA ARG A 353 9.42 12.53 -19.20
C ARG A 353 8.66 13.81 -18.85
N LEU A 354 8.48 14.71 -19.82
CA LEU A 354 7.74 15.96 -19.65
C LEU A 354 6.21 15.77 -19.66
N ALA A 355 5.73 14.63 -20.16
CA ALA A 355 4.31 14.28 -20.19
C ALA A 355 4.10 12.76 -19.95
N PRO A 356 4.42 12.25 -18.74
CA PRO A 356 4.65 10.83 -18.46
C PRO A 356 3.49 9.85 -18.70
N TYR A 357 2.30 10.37 -19.05
CA TYR A 357 1.09 9.58 -19.31
C TYR A 357 0.23 10.14 -20.46
N ARG A 358 0.79 11.01 -21.31
CA ARG A 358 0.12 11.58 -22.50
C ARG A 358 0.39 10.83 -23.79
N ASP A 359 1.49 10.09 -23.87
CA ASP A 359 1.92 9.36 -25.07
C ASP A 359 1.27 7.96 -25.18
N ASP A 360 0.22 7.67 -24.40
CA ASP A 360 -0.64 6.51 -24.70
C ASP A 360 -1.65 6.94 -25.76
N PRO A 361 -1.52 6.50 -27.03
CA PRO A 361 -2.39 6.95 -28.12
C PRO A 361 -3.86 6.56 -27.94
N GLU A 362 -4.20 5.82 -26.89
CA GLU A 362 -5.55 5.28 -26.61
C GLU A 362 -6.15 5.79 -25.28
N ARG A 363 -5.76 6.98 -24.81
CA ARG A 363 -6.52 7.69 -23.77
C ARG A 363 -7.80 8.31 -24.29
#